data_AF-A0A1I3L7D8-F1
#
_entry.id   AF-A0A1I3L7D8-F1
#
_cell.length_a   1.000
_cell.length_b   1.000
_cell.length_c   1.000
_cell.angle_alpha   90.00
_cell.angle_beta   90.00
_cell.angle_gamma   90.00
#
_symmetry.space_group_name_H-M   'P 1'
#
loop_
_entity.id
_entity.type
_entity.pdbx_description
1 polymer ?
#
loop_
_entity_poly.entity_id
_entity_poly.type
_entity_poly.pdbx_seq_one_letter_code
_entity_poly.pdbx_strand_id
1 'polypeptide(L)'
;MQNDIDSAEMTLYQSLPLQASDAVSFTKLLCELPFESASIEPCTWAHPLRFRFTELSALDGSVIRSGRHGRFDGDMLALDDDCLPASSIAHELVRNRLLMLFIVDESSPAEPVCRILQLPGRRIAWNLKLALEVARSARFARQHRDELVLRGEVENYREAHCPVCHATLVLTGMPSSPQVYCAYCDSLMTFAADHALARYERPLRLCDDCGRFSRPQRFTVFYWYFLVIESGLRAKTAWRCPACMRRQAWTMLLGNLPFVIGVPGALWQLARAYLASNPSGPFRELESGNRNARAGKVTSALNAYRLVLERLGCSAGVKYNLAQVFMARGDRHRATEAMEHTLSDCANYDPAFEQLRRLYRQLGMQAELEELEAAWSATRGETSTSV
;
A
#
# COMPACT_ATOMS: atom_id res chain seq x y z
N MET A 1 19.18 -9.82 8.58
CA MET A 1 18.60 -8.86 9.54
C MET A 1 17.36 -8.13 9.03
N GLN A 2 17.27 -7.60 7.80
CA GLN A 2 15.95 -7.14 7.26
C GLN A 2 15.14 -8.26 6.59
N ASN A 3 15.80 -9.31 6.07
CA ASN A 3 15.13 -10.55 5.64
C ASN A 3 14.47 -11.32 6.81
N ASP A 4 14.76 -10.92 8.06
CA ASP A 4 14.19 -11.54 9.26
C ASP A 4 12.91 -10.83 9.73
N ILE A 5 12.63 -9.60 9.26
CA ILE A 5 11.44 -8.82 9.64
C ILE A 5 10.25 -9.14 8.72
N ASP A 6 10.48 -9.31 7.41
CA ASP A 6 9.47 -9.90 6.50
C ASP A 6 9.19 -11.35 6.88
N SER A 7 10.17 -12.05 7.48
CA SER A 7 9.96 -13.36 8.08
C SER A 7 9.23 -13.27 9.41
N ALA A 8 9.44 -12.25 10.26
CA ALA A 8 8.72 -12.09 11.53
C ALA A 8 7.24 -11.74 11.36
N GLU A 9 6.87 -10.86 10.41
CA GLU A 9 5.46 -10.67 10.04
C GLU A 9 4.87 -12.00 9.55
N MET A 10 5.57 -12.73 8.67
CA MET A 10 5.12 -14.02 8.16
C MET A 10 5.13 -15.14 9.23
N THR A 11 5.95 -15.01 10.29
CA THR A 11 6.05 -15.96 11.41
C THR A 11 4.98 -15.69 12.45
N LEU A 12 4.60 -14.43 12.72
CA LEU A 12 3.41 -14.09 13.51
C LEU A 12 2.12 -14.62 12.82
N TYR A 13 2.11 -14.68 11.48
CA TYR A 13 1.06 -15.36 10.70
C TYR A 13 1.10 -16.91 10.76
N GLN A 14 2.22 -17.52 11.17
CA GLN A 14 2.40 -18.99 11.24
C GLN A 14 2.48 -19.54 12.67
N SER A 15 2.68 -18.70 13.68
CA SER A 15 2.85 -19.09 15.09
C SER A 15 1.59 -18.96 15.94
N LEU A 16 0.44 -18.60 15.35
CA LEU A 16 -0.84 -18.91 15.98
C LEU A 16 -0.94 -20.44 16.09
N PRO A 17 -1.26 -21.01 17.26
CA PRO A 17 -1.35 -22.46 17.43
C PRO A 17 -2.66 -22.96 16.81
N LEU A 18 -2.75 -22.90 15.48
CA LEU A 18 -3.77 -23.60 14.72
C LEU A 18 -3.23 -25.01 14.46
N GLN A 19 -3.78 -25.98 15.21
CA GLN A 19 -3.55 -27.39 14.93
C GLN A 19 -3.88 -27.66 13.46
N ALA A 20 -3.00 -28.41 12.78
CA ALA A 20 -3.05 -28.62 11.33
C ALA A 20 -4.35 -29.27 10.82
N SER A 21 -5.21 -29.78 11.70
CA SER A 21 -6.55 -30.29 11.38
C SER A 21 -7.60 -29.20 11.14
N ASP A 22 -7.39 -27.96 11.61
CA ASP A 22 -8.39 -26.87 11.51
C ASP A 22 -8.04 -25.80 10.45
N ALA A 23 -6.79 -25.77 9.96
CA ALA A 23 -6.31 -24.84 8.94
C ALA A 23 -6.99 -25.01 7.56
N VAL A 24 -7.61 -26.17 7.32
CA VAL A 24 -8.29 -26.49 6.04
C VAL A 24 -9.62 -25.75 5.92
N SER A 25 -10.27 -25.37 7.04
CA SER A 25 -11.57 -24.70 7.01
C SER A 25 -11.45 -23.18 6.82
N PHE A 26 -10.42 -22.56 7.43
CA PHE A 26 -10.25 -21.10 7.39
C PHE A 26 -9.69 -20.59 6.05
N THR A 27 -8.82 -21.36 5.40
CA THR A 27 -8.20 -20.98 4.12
C THR A 27 -9.19 -21.08 2.94
N LYS A 28 -10.24 -21.92 3.07
CA LYS A 28 -11.23 -22.18 2.02
C LYS A 28 -12.30 -21.07 1.91
N LEU A 29 -12.55 -20.32 2.99
CA LEU A 29 -13.50 -19.19 3.03
C LEU A 29 -12.98 -17.90 2.34
N LEU A 30 -11.73 -17.88 1.87
CA LEU A 30 -11.04 -16.66 1.44
C LEU A 30 -11.01 -16.40 -0.08
N CYS A 31 -11.47 -17.33 -0.93
CA CYS A 31 -11.15 -17.32 -2.38
C CYS A 31 -12.28 -16.95 -3.35
N GLU A 32 -13.53 -16.81 -2.92
CA GLU A 32 -14.65 -16.67 -3.86
C GLU A 32 -15.34 -15.32 -3.69
N LEU A 33 -15.32 -14.47 -4.73
CA LEU A 33 -16.37 -13.52 -5.15
C LEU A 33 -15.79 -12.43 -6.12
N PRO A 34 -16.50 -12.09 -7.22
CA PRO A 34 -16.09 -11.06 -8.18
C PRO A 34 -16.29 -9.62 -7.64
N PHE A 35 -15.53 -8.64 -8.16
CA PHE A 35 -15.50 -7.26 -7.68
C PHE A 35 -15.71 -6.23 -8.81
N GLU A 36 -16.63 -5.30 -8.60
CA GLU A 36 -16.81 -4.07 -9.37
C GLU A 36 -16.01 -2.91 -8.74
N SER A 37 -15.27 -2.16 -9.56
CA SER A 37 -14.50 -1.00 -9.12
C SER A 37 -15.42 0.21 -8.93
N ALA A 38 -15.90 0.42 -7.70
CA ALA A 38 -16.55 1.68 -7.32
C ALA A 38 -15.53 2.83 -7.39
N SER A 39 -15.86 3.90 -8.10
CA SER A 39 -15.18 5.18 -8.00
C SER A 39 -15.21 5.66 -6.55
N ILE A 40 -14.04 6.03 -6.03
CA ILE A 40 -13.89 6.60 -4.69
C ILE A 40 -14.28 8.07 -4.82
N GLU A 41 -15.51 8.42 -4.46
CA GLU A 41 -15.89 9.83 -4.29
C GLU A 41 -15.20 10.37 -3.03
N PRO A 42 -14.69 11.61 -3.05
CA PRO A 42 -14.04 12.21 -1.88
C PRO A 42 -15.03 12.23 -0.72
N CYS A 43 -14.73 11.47 0.34
CA CYS A 43 -15.60 11.35 1.50
C CYS A 43 -15.45 12.60 2.37
N THR A 44 -16.30 13.61 2.15
CA THR A 44 -16.58 14.60 3.18
C THR A 44 -17.44 13.90 4.24
N TRP A 45 -16.82 13.44 5.33
CA TRP A 45 -17.52 12.78 6.44
C TRP A 45 -18.34 13.78 7.25
N ALA A 46 -19.33 14.43 6.65
CA ALA A 46 -20.27 15.30 7.35
C ALA A 46 -21.18 14.50 8.31
N HIS A 47 -21.20 13.17 8.18
CA HIS A 47 -22.03 12.29 8.97
C HIS A 47 -21.23 11.12 9.52
N PRO A 48 -21.53 10.68 10.76
CA PRO A 48 -20.88 9.52 11.35
C PRO A 48 -21.20 8.27 10.51
N LEU A 49 -20.17 7.47 10.23
CA LEU A 49 -20.29 6.17 9.61
C LEU A 49 -21.04 5.23 10.55
N ARG A 50 -22.16 4.66 10.09
CA ARG A 50 -22.91 3.62 10.81
C ARG A 50 -22.83 2.32 10.05
N PHE A 51 -22.56 1.23 10.75
CA PHE A 51 -22.42 -0.09 10.14
C PHE A 51 -22.89 -1.18 11.10
N ARG A 52 -23.21 -2.35 10.56
CA ARG A 52 -23.38 -3.56 11.36
C ARG A 52 -22.08 -4.35 11.34
N PHE A 53 -21.84 -5.19 12.33
CA PHE A 53 -20.69 -6.09 12.34
C PHE A 53 -20.97 -7.37 13.13
N THR A 54 -20.13 -8.37 12.89
CA THR A 54 -20.02 -9.60 13.68
C THR A 54 -18.59 -9.66 14.21
N GLU A 55 -18.43 -9.79 15.52
CA GLU A 55 -17.12 -9.91 16.16
C GLU A 55 -16.67 -11.36 16.13
N LEU A 56 -15.44 -11.57 15.67
CA LEU A 56 -14.80 -12.88 15.57
C LEU A 56 -13.66 -12.97 16.58
N SER A 57 -13.46 -14.16 17.13
CA SER A 57 -12.32 -14.50 17.98
C SER A 57 -11.03 -14.50 17.18
N ALA A 58 -9.97 -13.92 17.74
CA ALA A 58 -8.66 -13.88 17.11
C ALA A 58 -7.97 -15.26 17.07
N LEU A 59 -8.34 -16.19 17.97
CA LEU A 59 -7.70 -17.50 18.12
C LEU A 59 -8.14 -18.51 17.07
N ASP A 60 -9.46 -18.61 16.86
CA ASP A 60 -10.11 -19.66 16.07
C ASP A 60 -11.05 -19.09 14.99
N GLY A 61 -11.27 -17.78 14.98
CA GLY A 61 -12.21 -17.12 14.07
C GLY A 61 -13.68 -17.43 14.35
N SER A 62 -14.00 -18.05 15.49
CA SER A 62 -15.37 -18.33 15.88
C SER A 62 -16.13 -17.04 16.14
N VAL A 63 -17.44 -17.08 15.92
CA VAL A 63 -18.31 -15.91 16.16
C VAL A 63 -18.47 -15.71 17.66
N ILE A 64 -17.96 -14.59 18.17
CA ILE A 64 -18.17 -14.19 19.57
C ILE A 64 -19.56 -13.55 19.69
N ARG A 65 -19.85 -12.58 18.82
CA ARG A 65 -21.09 -11.78 18.84
C ARG A 65 -21.51 -11.44 17.42
N SER A 66 -22.79 -11.62 17.08
CA SER A 66 -23.33 -11.33 15.75
C SER A 66 -24.39 -10.23 15.78
N GLY A 67 -24.53 -9.50 14.67
CA GLY A 67 -25.58 -8.49 14.49
C GLY A 67 -25.39 -7.21 15.30
N ARG A 68 -24.15 -6.93 15.73
CA ARG A 68 -23.79 -5.74 16.50
C ARG A 68 -23.76 -4.48 15.63
N HIS A 69 -23.86 -3.32 16.25
CA HIS A 69 -23.94 -2.02 15.56
C HIS A 69 -22.73 -1.17 15.92
N GLY A 70 -22.02 -0.71 14.89
CA GLY A 70 -20.86 0.15 15.02
C GLY A 70 -21.14 1.55 14.51
N ARG A 71 -20.49 2.54 15.13
CA ARG A 71 -20.52 3.94 14.70
C ARG A 71 -19.11 4.52 14.78
N PHE A 72 -18.70 5.25 13.76
CA PHE A 72 -17.48 6.04 13.77
C PHE A 72 -17.79 7.50 13.42
N ASP A 73 -17.44 8.42 14.29
CA ASP A 73 -17.73 9.86 14.13
C ASP A 73 -16.51 10.70 13.70
N GLY A 74 -15.35 10.07 13.51
CA GLY A 74 -14.10 10.74 13.17
C GLY A 74 -13.12 10.85 14.33
N ASP A 75 -13.55 10.59 15.57
CA ASP A 75 -12.67 10.54 16.74
C ASP A 75 -12.89 9.28 17.58
N MET A 76 -14.14 8.83 17.71
CA MET A 76 -14.52 7.65 18.50
C MET A 76 -15.15 6.56 17.61
N LEU A 77 -14.63 5.35 17.72
CA LEU A 77 -15.20 4.12 17.18
C LEU A 77 -16.01 3.42 18.27
N ALA A 78 -17.34 3.60 18.24
CA ALA A 78 -18.26 2.88 19.10
C ALA A 78 -18.61 1.51 18.48
N LEU A 79 -18.40 0.44 19.23
CA LEU A 79 -18.74 -0.95 18.89
C LEU A 79 -19.72 -1.47 19.96
N ASP A 80 -21.02 -1.24 19.74
CA ASP A 80 -22.08 -1.32 20.75
C ASP A 80 -21.76 -0.51 22.02
N ASP A 81 -21.39 -1.17 23.12
CA ASP A 81 -21.12 -0.60 24.44
C ASP A 81 -19.65 -0.17 24.58
N ASP A 82 -18.76 -0.68 23.72
CA ASP A 82 -17.32 -0.36 23.75
C ASP A 82 -17.06 0.91 22.95
N CYS A 83 -16.40 1.89 23.55
CA CYS A 83 -15.98 3.13 22.89
C CYS A 83 -14.47 3.18 22.76
N LEU A 84 -13.96 3.11 21.53
CA LEU A 84 -12.54 3.10 21.23
C LEU A 84 -12.12 4.44 20.60
N PRO A 85 -11.23 5.22 21.21
CA PRO A 85 -10.70 6.42 20.55
C PRO A 85 -9.85 6.01 19.34
N ALA A 86 -9.90 6.79 18.26
CA ALA A 86 -9.12 6.54 17.05
C ALA A 86 -7.61 6.50 17.33
N SER A 87 -7.14 7.18 18.39
CA SER A 87 -5.74 7.13 18.84
C SER A 87 -5.32 5.81 19.46
N SER A 88 -6.23 5.02 20.04
CA SER A 88 -5.84 3.72 20.61
C SER A 88 -5.69 2.65 19.52
N ILE A 89 -6.16 2.91 18.30
CA ILE A 89 -6.04 2.00 17.16
C ILE A 89 -4.66 2.20 16.51
N ALA A 90 -3.70 1.38 16.91
CA ALA A 90 -2.33 1.44 16.42
C ALA A 90 -2.24 1.04 14.94
N HIS A 91 -2.97 0.01 14.52
CA HIS A 91 -2.95 -0.49 13.15
C HIS A 91 -4.29 -1.11 12.74
N GLU A 92 -4.56 -1.11 11.42
CA GLU A 92 -5.76 -1.71 10.86
C GLU A 92 -5.48 -2.43 9.54
N LEU A 93 -6.05 -3.63 9.42
CA LEU A 93 -5.91 -4.44 8.22
C LEU A 93 -7.27 -4.86 7.69
N VAL A 94 -7.51 -4.63 6.40
CA VAL A 94 -8.73 -5.11 5.73
C VAL A 94 -8.42 -6.29 4.83
N ARG A 95 -9.11 -7.41 5.08
CA ARG A 95 -9.14 -8.59 4.21
C ARG A 95 -10.58 -8.91 3.85
N ASN A 96 -10.98 -8.59 2.62
CA ASN A 96 -12.36 -8.75 2.13
C ASN A 96 -13.39 -7.99 2.99
N ARG A 97 -14.13 -8.70 3.84
CA ARG A 97 -15.12 -8.15 4.77
C ARG A 97 -14.60 -8.09 6.21
N LEU A 98 -13.42 -8.64 6.46
CA LEU A 98 -12.77 -8.65 7.76
C LEU A 98 -11.96 -7.37 7.90
N LEU A 99 -12.20 -6.64 8.98
CA LEU A 99 -11.38 -5.54 9.45
C LEU A 99 -10.74 -6.00 10.77
N MET A 100 -9.42 -6.08 10.80
CA MET A 100 -8.65 -6.37 11.99
C MET A 100 -8.18 -5.04 12.58
N LEU A 101 -8.43 -4.82 13.86
CA LEU A 101 -8.03 -3.64 14.61
C LEU A 101 -7.02 -4.08 15.66
N PHE A 102 -5.83 -3.48 15.64
CA PHE A 102 -4.81 -3.65 16.67
C PHE A 102 -4.90 -2.46 17.61
N ILE A 103 -5.39 -2.72 18.82
CA ILE A 103 -5.71 -1.69 19.80
C ILE A 103 -4.64 -1.73 20.89
N VAL A 104 -3.99 -0.61 21.15
CA VAL A 104 -3.05 -0.43 22.26
C VAL A 104 -3.83 0.18 23.42
N ASP A 105 -3.86 -0.54 24.53
CA ASP A 105 -4.43 -0.04 25.78
C ASP A 105 -3.37 0.79 26.52
N GLU A 106 -3.75 1.95 27.05
CA GLU A 106 -2.89 2.78 27.89
C GLU A 106 -2.45 2.03 29.16
N SER A 107 -3.28 1.09 29.63
CA SER A 107 -2.95 0.28 30.82
C SER A 107 -1.92 -0.81 30.55
N SER A 108 -1.80 -1.28 29.30
CA SER A 108 -0.90 -2.36 28.89
C SER A 108 -0.36 -2.10 27.47
N PRO A 109 0.59 -1.16 27.31
CA PRO A 109 1.08 -0.76 26.00
C PRO A 109 1.90 -1.86 25.29
N ALA A 110 2.36 -2.87 26.02
CA ALA A 110 3.24 -3.91 25.49
C ALA A 110 2.53 -4.98 24.65
N GLU A 111 1.23 -5.17 24.83
CA GLU A 111 0.48 -6.25 24.17
C GLU A 111 -0.76 -5.69 23.47
N PRO A 112 -0.68 -5.40 22.15
CA PRO A 112 -1.83 -4.90 21.41
C PRO A 112 -2.92 -5.96 21.33
N VAL A 113 -4.15 -5.58 21.66
CA VAL A 113 -5.33 -6.44 21.55
C VAL A 113 -5.82 -6.42 20.11
N CYS A 114 -5.87 -7.60 19.48
CA CYS A 114 -6.43 -7.76 18.13
C CYS A 114 -7.93 -8.04 18.18
N ARG A 115 -8.74 -7.16 17.59
CA ARG A 115 -10.19 -7.39 17.38
C ARG A 115 -10.48 -7.60 15.90
N ILE A 116 -11.22 -8.65 15.58
CA ILE A 116 -11.60 -8.99 14.21
C ILE A 116 -13.09 -8.70 14.00
N LEU A 117 -13.39 -7.76 13.12
CA LEU A 117 -14.75 -7.35 12.78
C LEU A 117 -15.11 -7.85 11.38
N GLN A 118 -16.13 -8.69 11.27
CA GLN A 118 -16.73 -9.07 10.01
C GLN A 118 -17.86 -8.09 9.65
N LEU A 119 -17.69 -7.35 8.56
CA LEU A 119 -18.60 -6.32 8.10
C LEU A 119 -19.53 -6.82 6.97
N PRO A 120 -20.72 -6.21 6.77
CA PRO A 120 -21.71 -6.65 5.77
C PRO A 120 -21.16 -6.65 4.35
N GLY A 121 -20.22 -5.75 4.07
CA GLY A 121 -19.65 -5.58 2.74
C GLY A 121 -18.22 -5.06 2.80
N ARG A 122 -17.46 -5.46 1.78
CA ARG A 122 -16.07 -5.02 1.60
C ARG A 122 -15.94 -3.50 1.49
N ARG A 123 -16.88 -2.85 0.80
CA ARG A 123 -16.87 -1.37 0.64
C ARG A 123 -16.96 -0.69 2.00
N ILE A 124 -17.78 -1.22 2.91
CA ILE A 124 -17.92 -0.70 4.27
C ILE A 124 -16.61 -0.90 5.04
N ALA A 125 -16.01 -2.09 4.98
CA ALA A 125 -14.71 -2.37 5.61
C ALA A 125 -13.62 -1.42 5.14
N TRP A 126 -13.54 -1.20 3.84
CA TRP A 126 -12.53 -0.32 3.25
C TRP A 126 -12.79 1.17 3.57
N ASN A 127 -14.05 1.62 3.55
CA ASN A 127 -14.41 2.97 3.95
C ASN A 127 -14.13 3.23 5.43
N LEU A 128 -14.42 2.27 6.31
CA LEU A 128 -14.13 2.37 7.73
C LEU A 128 -12.61 2.41 7.99
N LYS A 129 -11.84 1.54 7.34
CA LYS A 129 -10.36 1.59 7.37
C LYS A 129 -9.85 2.98 7.00
N LEU A 130 -10.30 3.51 5.86
CA LEU A 130 -9.87 4.81 5.37
C LEU A 130 -10.23 5.93 6.35
N ALA A 131 -11.43 5.90 6.92
CA ALA A 131 -11.86 6.90 7.89
C ALA A 131 -11.02 6.86 9.18
N LEU A 132 -10.68 5.66 9.67
CA LEU A 132 -9.79 5.47 10.81
C LEU A 132 -8.37 6.00 10.52
N GLU A 133 -7.82 5.70 9.35
CA GLU A 133 -6.50 6.20 8.93
C GLU A 133 -6.44 7.72 8.87
N VAL A 134 -7.48 8.35 8.30
CA VAL A 134 -7.58 9.81 8.21
C VAL A 134 -7.65 10.42 9.60
N ALA A 135 -8.51 9.91 10.48
CA ALA A 135 -8.64 10.38 11.85
C ALA A 135 -7.33 10.25 12.64
N ARG A 136 -6.68 9.07 12.57
CA ARG A 136 -5.39 8.81 13.20
C ARG A 136 -4.32 9.78 12.70
N SER A 137 -4.24 9.99 11.38
CA SER A 137 -3.27 10.91 10.78
C SER A 137 -3.46 12.35 11.25
N ALA A 138 -4.70 12.83 11.35
CA ALA A 138 -5.01 14.17 11.83
C ALA A 138 -4.71 14.33 13.33
N ARG A 139 -4.91 13.27 14.13
CA ARG A 139 -4.58 13.28 15.54
C ARG A 139 -3.07 13.26 15.79
N PHE A 140 -2.34 12.39 15.08
CA PHE A 140 -0.88 12.38 15.11
C PHE A 140 -0.30 13.74 14.74
N ALA A 141 -0.81 14.36 13.67
CA ALA A 141 -0.38 15.69 13.25
C ALA A 141 -0.59 16.77 14.32
N ARG A 142 -1.73 16.72 15.05
CA ARG A 142 -2.01 17.62 16.18
C ARG A 142 -1.07 17.37 17.37
N GLN A 143 -0.91 16.12 17.79
CA GLN A 143 0.00 15.77 18.89
C GLN A 143 1.42 16.22 18.60
N HIS A 144 1.93 15.94 17.39
CA HIS A 144 3.26 16.36 16.98
C HIS A 144 3.41 17.89 16.95
N ARG A 145 2.37 18.62 16.52
CA ARG A 145 2.36 20.08 16.59
C ARG A 145 2.44 20.57 18.03
N ASP A 146 1.65 19.99 18.93
CA ASP A 146 1.63 20.35 20.35
C ASP A 146 2.99 20.07 21.02
N GLU A 147 3.65 18.96 20.66
CA GLU A 147 5.03 18.66 21.09
C GLU A 147 6.03 19.72 20.64
N LEU A 148 5.96 20.17 19.38
CA LEU A 148 6.82 21.24 18.88
C LEU A 148 6.52 22.58 19.54
N VAL A 149 5.26 22.87 19.88
CA VAL A 149 4.88 24.05 20.66
C VAL A 149 5.53 24.00 22.04
N LEU A 150 5.50 22.84 22.72
CA LEU A 150 6.16 22.66 24.02
C LEU A 150 7.68 22.82 23.93
N ARG A 151 8.29 22.46 22.80
CA ARG A 151 9.73 22.64 22.54
C ARG A 151 10.11 24.05 22.06
N GLY A 152 9.13 24.90 21.72
CA GLY A 152 9.37 26.21 21.11
C GLY A 152 9.79 26.15 19.64
N GLU A 153 9.54 25.03 18.95
CA GLU A 153 9.95 24.75 17.57
C GLU A 153 8.76 24.74 16.58
N VAL A 154 7.63 25.37 16.94
CA VAL A 154 6.40 25.35 16.12
C VAL A 154 6.60 25.92 14.71
N GLU A 155 7.58 26.80 14.51
CA GLU A 155 7.93 27.38 13.20
C GLU A 155 8.40 26.32 12.19
N ASN A 156 8.92 25.18 12.68
CA ASN A 156 9.36 24.07 11.84
C ASN A 156 8.20 23.14 11.43
N TYR A 157 7.02 23.31 12.02
CA TYR A 157 5.88 22.45 11.75
C TYR A 157 5.36 22.66 10.32
N ARG A 158 5.33 21.57 9.57
CA ARG A 158 4.78 21.55 8.20
C ARG A 158 3.88 20.35 8.05
N GLU A 159 2.72 20.57 7.45
CA GLU A 159 1.77 19.50 7.12
C GLU A 159 1.22 19.67 5.70
N ALA A 160 0.67 18.58 5.17
CA ALA A 160 -0.03 18.54 3.90
C ALA A 160 -1.22 17.59 3.97
N HIS A 161 -2.28 17.85 3.20
CA HIS A 161 -3.41 16.92 3.09
C HIS A 161 -3.35 16.15 1.77
N CYS A 162 -3.51 14.83 1.85
CA CYS A 162 -3.64 14.00 0.67
C CYS A 162 -4.98 14.29 -0.06
N PRO A 163 -5.02 14.66 -1.34
CA PRO A 163 -6.25 14.92 -2.09
C PRO A 163 -6.96 13.63 -2.51
N VAL A 164 -6.38 12.45 -2.23
CA VAL A 164 -6.98 11.14 -2.55
C VAL A 164 -7.71 10.57 -1.36
N CYS A 165 -7.04 10.48 -0.20
CA CYS A 165 -7.63 9.92 1.01
C CYS A 165 -7.95 10.95 2.10
N HIS A 166 -7.50 12.20 1.97
CA HIS A 166 -7.63 13.26 2.99
C HIS A 166 -6.82 13.04 4.28
N ALA A 167 -5.89 12.09 4.31
CA ALA A 167 -4.97 11.95 5.43
C ALA A 167 -4.07 13.19 5.57
N THR A 168 -3.75 13.53 6.82
CA THR A 168 -2.83 14.62 7.18
C THR A 168 -1.42 14.06 7.27
N LEU A 169 -0.52 14.61 6.45
CA LEU A 169 0.86 14.17 6.30
C LEU A 169 1.75 15.18 7.01
N VAL A 170 2.44 14.74 8.05
CA VAL A 170 3.44 15.56 8.75
C VAL A 170 4.73 15.57 7.93
N LEU A 171 5.21 16.77 7.61
CA LEU A 171 6.41 17.03 6.80
C LEU A 171 7.46 17.86 7.57
N THR A 172 7.32 17.97 8.89
CA THR A 172 8.28 18.63 9.78
C THR A 172 9.68 18.04 9.59
N GLY A 173 10.70 18.90 9.49
CA GLY A 173 12.10 18.47 9.33
C GLY A 173 12.48 17.97 7.94
N MET A 174 11.51 17.75 7.04
CA MET A 174 11.79 17.36 5.66
C MET A 174 12.06 18.56 4.77
N PRO A 175 13.01 18.48 3.81
CA PRO A 175 13.20 19.54 2.83
C PRO A 175 11.92 19.78 2.02
N SER A 176 11.74 21.01 1.53
CA SER A 176 10.63 21.32 0.63
C SER A 176 10.81 20.57 -0.69
N SER A 177 9.81 19.80 -1.09
CA SER A 177 9.81 19.03 -2.34
C SER A 177 8.56 19.32 -3.17
N PRO A 178 8.63 19.26 -4.51
CA PRO A 178 7.49 19.54 -5.38
C PRO A 178 6.37 18.49 -5.26
N GLN A 179 6.70 17.27 -4.85
CA GLN A 179 5.75 16.19 -4.64
C GLN A 179 5.70 15.75 -3.17
N VAL A 180 4.59 15.09 -2.83
CA VAL A 180 4.37 14.42 -1.55
C VAL A 180 3.82 13.02 -1.76
N TYR A 181 4.29 12.09 -0.95
CA TYR A 181 3.81 10.71 -0.91
C TYR A 181 2.90 10.50 0.30
N CYS A 182 1.78 9.81 0.10
CA CYS A 182 0.85 9.46 1.15
C CYS A 182 1.03 7.98 1.52
N ALA A 183 1.62 7.71 2.68
CA ALA A 183 1.83 6.34 3.19
C ALA A 183 0.52 5.57 3.46
N TYR A 184 -0.61 6.25 3.65
CA TYR A 184 -1.90 5.60 3.93
C TYR A 184 -2.57 5.00 2.68
N CYS A 185 -2.39 5.64 1.51
CA CYS A 185 -3.06 5.20 0.28
C CYS A 185 -2.11 4.99 -0.91
N ASP A 186 -0.80 5.04 -0.66
CA ASP A 186 0.29 4.88 -1.63
C ASP A 186 0.23 5.83 -2.83
N SER A 187 -0.38 7.00 -2.66
CA SER A 187 -0.47 8.00 -3.73
C SER A 187 0.72 8.95 -3.69
N LEU A 188 1.23 9.28 -4.87
CA LEU A 188 2.26 10.29 -5.08
C LEU A 188 1.62 11.45 -5.86
N MET A 189 1.76 12.67 -5.37
CA MET A 189 1.06 13.84 -5.92
C MET A 189 1.98 15.07 -5.97
N THR A 190 1.77 15.93 -6.96
CA THR A 190 2.50 17.19 -7.10
C THR A 190 1.71 18.36 -6.47
N PHE A 191 2.31 19.16 -5.59
CA PHE A 191 1.63 20.27 -4.91
C PHE A 191 1.20 21.40 -5.85
N ALA A 192 2.06 21.74 -6.83
CA ALA A 192 1.82 22.80 -7.81
C ALA A 192 1.02 22.32 -9.03
N ALA A 193 0.46 21.12 -8.98
CA ALA A 193 -0.28 20.57 -10.10
C ALA A 193 -1.54 21.40 -10.38
N ASP A 194 -1.62 21.92 -11.61
CA ASP A 194 -2.92 22.13 -12.27
C ASP A 194 -3.81 20.92 -11.99
N HIS A 195 -5.08 21.14 -11.65
CA HIS A 195 -6.07 20.08 -11.47
C HIS A 195 -6.06 19.05 -12.62
N ALA A 196 -5.62 19.46 -13.81
CA ALA A 196 -5.36 18.56 -14.94
C ALA A 196 -4.34 17.45 -14.63
N LEU A 197 -3.19 17.76 -14.02
CA LEU A 197 -2.14 16.76 -13.74
C LEU A 197 -2.56 15.79 -12.63
N ALA A 198 -3.24 16.28 -11.60
CA ALA A 198 -3.75 15.45 -10.51
C ALA A 198 -4.63 14.29 -11.00
N ARG A 199 -5.38 14.48 -12.09
CA ARG A 199 -6.21 13.43 -12.71
C ARG A 199 -5.36 12.24 -13.22
N TYR A 200 -4.15 12.50 -13.69
CA TYR A 200 -3.24 11.48 -14.21
C TYR A 200 -2.39 10.82 -13.12
N GLU A 201 -2.07 11.53 -12.04
CA GLU A 201 -1.28 11.02 -10.92
C GLU A 201 -2.08 10.12 -9.98
N ARG A 202 -3.35 10.47 -9.70
CA ARG A 202 -4.26 9.71 -8.81
C ARG A 202 -4.27 8.19 -8.98
N PRO A 203 -4.33 7.62 -10.20
CA PRO A 203 -4.37 6.17 -10.36
C PRO A 203 -2.98 5.51 -10.29
N LEU A 204 -1.89 6.28 -10.20
CA LEU A 204 -0.52 5.77 -10.16
C LEU A 204 -0.10 5.40 -8.74
N ARG A 205 0.54 4.23 -8.61
CA ARG A 205 0.99 3.63 -7.35
C ARG A 205 2.16 2.69 -7.62
N LEU A 206 2.79 2.17 -6.58
CA LEU A 206 3.71 1.04 -6.71
C LEU A 206 2.94 -0.25 -7.02
N CYS A 207 3.52 -1.09 -7.87
CA CYS A 207 2.99 -2.41 -8.19
C CYS A 207 3.43 -3.43 -7.14
N ASP A 208 2.50 -4.13 -6.48
CA ASP A 208 2.79 -5.15 -5.44
C ASP A 208 3.78 -6.24 -5.89
N ASP A 209 3.80 -6.57 -7.19
CA ASP A 209 4.62 -7.67 -7.74
C ASP A 209 6.05 -7.26 -8.10
N CYS A 210 6.24 -6.06 -8.67
CA CYS A 210 7.56 -5.64 -9.18
C CYS A 210 8.10 -4.38 -8.52
N GLY A 211 7.36 -3.78 -7.59
CA GLY A 211 7.73 -2.56 -6.90
C GLY A 211 7.87 -1.34 -7.81
N ARG A 212 7.46 -1.36 -9.09
CA ARG A 212 7.58 -0.20 -9.98
C ARG A 212 6.37 0.71 -9.89
N PHE A 213 6.62 2.01 -9.99
CA PHE A 213 5.60 3.04 -10.14
C PHE A 213 4.90 2.90 -11.48
N SER A 214 3.58 2.75 -11.44
CA SER A 214 2.75 2.35 -12.58
C SER A 214 1.29 2.66 -12.27
N ARG A 215 0.37 2.29 -13.16
CA ARG A 215 -1.07 2.24 -12.89
C ARG A 215 -1.50 0.80 -12.55
N PRO A 216 -1.21 0.29 -11.34
CA PRO A 216 -1.61 -1.06 -11.00
C PRO A 216 -3.14 -1.18 -11.04
N GLN A 217 -3.61 -2.29 -11.59
CA GLN A 217 -5.01 -2.65 -11.55
C GLN A 217 -5.15 -3.92 -10.71
N ARG A 218 -6.34 -4.10 -10.15
CA ARG A 218 -6.62 -5.28 -9.35
C ARG A 218 -6.93 -6.47 -10.24
N PHE A 219 -6.06 -7.48 -10.28
CA PHE A 219 -6.27 -8.70 -11.04
C PHE A 219 -6.57 -9.89 -10.12
N THR A 220 -7.38 -10.83 -10.63
CA THR A 220 -7.62 -12.12 -9.99
C THR A 220 -6.82 -13.17 -10.74
N VAL A 221 -5.82 -13.73 -10.07
CA VAL A 221 -5.04 -14.87 -10.56
C VAL A 221 -5.74 -16.11 -10.06
N PHE A 222 -6.17 -16.97 -10.97
CA PHE A 222 -6.81 -18.23 -10.62
C PHE A 222 -6.21 -19.40 -11.40
N TYR A 223 -6.10 -20.53 -10.72
CA TYR A 223 -5.69 -21.80 -11.29
C TYR A 223 -6.75 -22.83 -10.95
N TRP A 224 -7.27 -23.46 -11.99
CA TRP A 224 -8.08 -24.64 -11.87
C TRP A 224 -7.15 -25.84 -12.07
N TYR A 225 -7.14 -26.77 -11.13
CA TYR A 225 -6.44 -28.04 -11.29
C TYR A 225 -7.44 -29.16 -11.10
N PHE A 226 -7.47 -30.07 -12.08
CA PHE A 226 -8.27 -31.29 -12.04
C PHE A 226 -7.31 -32.47 -12.06
N LEU A 227 -6.97 -32.98 -10.88
CA LEU A 227 -6.42 -34.33 -10.78
C LEU A 227 -7.62 -35.27 -10.76
N VAL A 228 -7.51 -36.46 -11.33
CA VAL A 228 -8.62 -37.42 -11.54
C VAL A 228 -9.45 -37.70 -10.27
N ILE A 229 -8.92 -37.42 -9.07
CA ILE A 229 -9.56 -37.65 -7.77
C ILE A 229 -9.84 -36.34 -7.00
N GLU A 230 -9.18 -35.22 -7.33
CA GLU A 230 -9.32 -33.95 -6.60
C GLU A 230 -9.42 -32.75 -7.56
N SER A 231 -10.48 -31.97 -7.39
CA SER A 231 -10.61 -30.66 -8.02
C SER A 231 -10.35 -29.57 -6.98
N GLY A 232 -9.60 -28.54 -7.37
CA GLY A 232 -9.39 -27.39 -6.52
C GLY A 232 -9.29 -26.10 -7.31
N LEU A 233 -9.79 -25.02 -6.71
CA LEU A 233 -9.71 -23.67 -7.21
C LEU A 233 -8.80 -22.87 -6.28
N ARG A 234 -7.67 -22.40 -6.80
CA ARG A 234 -6.83 -21.44 -6.09
C ARG A 234 -7.01 -20.07 -6.74
N ALA A 235 -7.60 -19.12 -6.03
CA ALA A 235 -7.75 -17.75 -6.48
C ALA A 235 -7.02 -16.78 -5.54
N LYS A 236 -6.23 -15.86 -6.09
CA LYS A 236 -5.57 -14.77 -5.34
C LYS A 236 -5.80 -13.46 -6.06
N THR A 237 -6.19 -12.42 -5.33
CA THR A 237 -6.26 -11.05 -5.89
C THR A 237 -5.03 -10.25 -5.52
N ALA A 238 -4.46 -9.51 -6.47
CA ALA A 238 -3.28 -8.65 -6.26
C ALA A 238 -3.38 -7.38 -7.11
N TRP A 239 -2.77 -6.28 -6.67
CA TRP A 239 -2.63 -5.07 -7.47
C TRP A 239 -1.35 -5.16 -8.31
N ARG A 240 -1.50 -5.29 -9.62
CA ARG A 240 -0.38 -5.52 -10.53
C ARG A 240 -0.41 -4.52 -11.67
N CYS A 241 0.76 -4.08 -12.11
CA CYS A 241 0.83 -3.32 -13.35
C CYS A 241 0.49 -4.20 -14.56
N PRO A 242 0.02 -3.59 -15.67
CA PRO A 242 -0.24 -4.31 -16.91
C PRO A 242 0.95 -5.15 -17.39
N ALA A 243 2.19 -4.67 -17.20
CA ALA A 243 3.39 -5.41 -17.55
C ALA A 243 3.56 -6.72 -16.75
N CYS A 244 3.35 -6.68 -15.41
CA CYS A 244 3.37 -7.88 -14.57
C CYS A 244 2.25 -8.85 -14.96
N MET A 245 1.06 -8.29 -15.17
CA MET A 245 -0.10 -9.12 -15.42
C MET A 245 -0.02 -9.88 -16.73
N ARG A 246 0.55 -9.31 -17.80
CA ARG A 246 0.70 -10.03 -19.08
C ARG A 246 1.45 -11.34 -18.92
N ARG A 247 2.57 -11.35 -18.20
CA ARG A 247 3.33 -12.58 -17.93
C ARG A 247 2.49 -13.58 -17.13
N GLN A 248 1.84 -13.12 -16.06
CA GLN A 248 1.00 -14.00 -15.23
C GLN A 248 -0.20 -14.56 -16.00
N ALA A 249 -0.86 -13.74 -16.83
CA ALA A 249 -2.01 -14.13 -17.61
C ALA A 249 -1.65 -15.23 -18.63
N TRP A 250 -0.47 -15.15 -19.25
CA TRP A 250 0.05 -16.24 -20.07
C TRP A 250 0.31 -17.52 -19.26
N THR A 251 0.92 -17.42 -18.08
CA THR A 251 1.09 -18.57 -17.19
C THR A 251 -0.24 -19.16 -16.74
N MET A 252 -1.26 -18.33 -16.50
CA MET A 252 -2.62 -18.77 -16.18
C MET A 252 -3.26 -19.47 -17.37
N LEU A 253 -3.14 -18.92 -18.58
CA LEU A 253 -3.71 -19.52 -19.78
C LEU A 253 -3.09 -20.89 -20.05
N LEU A 254 -1.75 -20.99 -20.02
CA LEU A 254 -1.03 -22.25 -20.22
C LEU A 254 -1.33 -23.27 -19.11
N GLY A 255 -1.41 -22.82 -17.85
CA GLY A 255 -1.72 -23.70 -16.72
C GLY A 255 -3.17 -24.20 -16.71
N ASN A 256 -4.12 -23.41 -17.21
CA ASN A 256 -5.53 -23.79 -17.31
C ASN A 256 -5.88 -24.51 -18.62
N LEU A 257 -4.98 -24.51 -19.62
CA LEU A 257 -5.20 -25.10 -20.95
C LEU A 257 -5.63 -26.59 -20.88
N PRO A 258 -5.04 -27.45 -20.03
CA PRO A 258 -5.44 -28.86 -19.94
C PRO A 258 -6.87 -29.07 -19.42
N PHE A 259 -7.45 -28.08 -18.74
CA PHE A 259 -8.70 -28.24 -18.01
C PHE A 259 -9.93 -27.65 -18.70
N VAL A 260 -9.76 -26.97 -19.84
CA VAL A 260 -10.78 -26.33 -20.70
C VAL A 260 -11.67 -25.29 -20.00
N ILE A 261 -12.29 -25.59 -18.85
CA ILE A 261 -13.15 -24.74 -18.03
C ILE A 261 -12.42 -23.47 -17.55
N GLY A 262 -11.13 -23.56 -17.23
CA GLY A 262 -10.34 -22.41 -16.80
C GLY A 262 -9.92 -21.45 -17.93
N VAL A 263 -10.02 -21.88 -19.20
CA VAL A 263 -9.52 -21.13 -20.37
C VAL A 263 -10.29 -19.82 -20.60
N PRO A 264 -11.64 -19.76 -20.56
CA PRO A 264 -12.38 -18.51 -20.79
C PRO A 264 -11.99 -17.40 -19.80
N GLY A 265 -11.87 -17.71 -18.51
CA GLY A 265 -11.47 -16.72 -17.52
C GLY A 265 -10.01 -16.26 -17.69
N ALA A 266 -9.11 -17.16 -18.13
CA ALA A 266 -7.71 -16.82 -18.39
C ALA A 266 -7.57 -15.94 -19.64
N LEU A 267 -8.35 -16.23 -20.69
CA LEU A 267 -8.45 -15.38 -21.89
C LEU A 267 -9.00 -13.99 -21.55
N TRP A 268 -10.02 -13.90 -20.69
CA TRP A 268 -10.54 -12.61 -20.22
C TRP A 268 -9.48 -11.80 -19.47
N GLN A 269 -8.75 -12.42 -18.52
CA GLN A 269 -7.68 -11.74 -17.79
C GLN A 269 -6.53 -11.32 -18.72
N LEU A 270 -6.20 -12.15 -19.72
CA LEU A 270 -5.21 -11.84 -20.75
C LEU A 270 -5.67 -10.63 -21.57
N ALA A 271 -6.88 -10.67 -22.13
CA ALA A 271 -7.46 -9.55 -22.86
C ALA A 271 -7.43 -8.27 -22.02
N ARG A 272 -7.85 -8.33 -20.76
CA ARG A 272 -7.81 -7.19 -19.84
C ARG A 272 -6.40 -6.68 -19.58
N ALA A 273 -5.38 -7.53 -19.50
CA ALA A 273 -3.99 -7.11 -19.33
C ALA A 273 -3.38 -6.42 -20.57
N TYR A 274 -3.92 -6.70 -21.76
CA TYR A 274 -3.54 -6.03 -23.01
C TYR A 274 -4.38 -4.78 -23.28
N LEU A 275 -5.68 -4.81 -22.96
CA LEU A 275 -6.63 -3.70 -23.08
C LEU A 275 -6.52 -2.69 -21.94
N ALA A 276 -5.89 -3.06 -20.81
CA ALA A 276 -5.54 -2.12 -19.76
C ALA A 276 -4.79 -0.96 -20.39
N SER A 277 -5.45 0.20 -20.42
CA SER A 277 -4.98 1.37 -21.14
C SER A 277 -3.60 1.75 -20.62
N ASN A 278 -2.66 1.95 -21.55
CA ASN A 278 -1.44 2.67 -21.20
C ASN A 278 -1.87 4.00 -20.57
N PRO A 279 -1.17 4.49 -19.53
CA PRO A 279 -1.38 5.82 -19.00
C PRO A 279 -1.49 6.81 -20.16
N SER A 280 -2.47 7.67 -20.12
CA SER A 280 -2.63 8.72 -21.12
C SER A 280 -1.97 10.01 -20.64
N GLY A 281 -1.98 11.05 -21.49
CA GLY A 281 -1.44 12.35 -21.14
C GLY A 281 0.07 12.31 -20.89
N PRO A 282 0.57 12.98 -19.82
CA PRO A 282 2.01 13.15 -19.63
C PRO A 282 2.76 11.83 -19.36
N PHE A 283 2.06 10.78 -18.89
CA PHE A 283 2.63 9.48 -18.54
C PHE A 283 2.64 8.44 -19.67
N ARG A 284 2.35 8.81 -20.93
CA ARG A 284 2.12 7.84 -22.03
C ARG A 284 3.22 6.80 -22.31
N GLU A 285 4.47 7.09 -21.92
CA GLU A 285 5.59 6.16 -22.08
C GLU A 285 5.91 5.31 -20.84
N LEU A 286 5.24 5.55 -19.70
CA LEU A 286 5.56 4.91 -18.42
C LEU A 286 5.46 3.38 -18.49
N GLU A 287 4.38 2.85 -19.05
CA GLU A 287 4.21 1.39 -19.18
C GLU A 287 5.15 0.77 -20.20
N SER A 288 5.49 1.51 -21.26
CA SER A 288 6.49 1.06 -22.24
C SER A 288 7.86 0.94 -21.57
N GLY A 289 8.26 1.95 -20.80
CA GLY A 289 9.47 1.95 -19.98
C GLY A 289 9.49 0.78 -18.99
N ASN A 290 8.40 0.59 -18.24
CA ASN A 290 8.25 -0.52 -17.30
C ASN A 290 8.39 -1.89 -17.99
N ARG A 291 7.77 -2.10 -19.16
CA ARG A 291 7.94 -3.35 -19.93
C ARG A 291 9.37 -3.55 -20.40
N ASN A 292 9.99 -2.52 -20.99
CA ASN A 292 11.37 -2.59 -21.50
C ASN A 292 12.35 -2.89 -20.37
N ALA A 293 12.20 -2.23 -19.23
CA ALA A 293 13.05 -2.45 -18.06
C ALA A 293 12.85 -3.85 -17.45
N ARG A 294 11.67 -4.48 -17.60
CA ARG A 294 11.48 -5.89 -17.17
C ARG A 294 12.12 -6.87 -18.16
N ALA A 295 12.14 -6.50 -19.43
CA ALA A 295 12.76 -7.30 -20.49
C ALA A 295 14.29 -7.11 -20.58
N GLY A 296 14.91 -6.38 -19.65
CA GLY A 296 16.35 -6.08 -19.68
C GLY A 296 16.76 -5.09 -20.79
N LYS A 297 15.80 -4.47 -21.50
CA LYS A 297 16.05 -3.48 -22.55
C LYS A 297 16.34 -2.11 -21.92
N VAL A 298 17.49 -1.99 -21.27
CA VAL A 298 17.89 -0.83 -20.45
C VAL A 298 17.78 0.47 -21.24
N THR A 299 18.38 0.57 -22.43
CA THR A 299 18.39 1.80 -23.24
C THR A 299 16.98 2.26 -23.60
N SER A 300 16.11 1.34 -24.03
CA SER A 300 14.72 1.66 -24.36
C SER A 300 13.91 2.08 -23.14
N ALA A 301 14.19 1.51 -21.96
CA ALA A 301 13.54 1.92 -20.72
C ALA A 301 13.96 3.32 -20.28
N LEU A 302 15.27 3.61 -20.30
CA LEU A 302 15.80 4.93 -19.96
C LEU A 302 15.23 6.01 -20.89
N ASN A 303 15.17 5.76 -22.20
CA ASN A 303 14.56 6.69 -23.14
C ASN A 303 13.08 6.94 -22.83
N ALA A 304 12.31 5.88 -22.55
CA ALA A 304 10.90 6.02 -22.21
C ALA A 304 10.67 6.85 -20.93
N TYR A 305 11.46 6.61 -19.87
CA TYR A 305 11.36 7.39 -18.64
C TYR A 305 11.80 8.85 -18.83
N ARG A 306 12.87 9.08 -19.59
CA ARG A 306 13.31 10.43 -19.97
C ARG A 306 12.20 11.20 -20.67
N LEU A 307 11.52 10.59 -21.64
CA LEU A 307 10.39 11.22 -22.34
C LEU A 307 9.20 11.55 -21.42
N VAL A 308 9.01 10.83 -20.31
CA VAL A 308 8.01 11.17 -19.29
C VAL A 308 8.49 12.36 -18.47
N LEU A 309 9.75 12.34 -18.01
CA LEU A 309 10.34 13.41 -17.21
C LEU A 309 10.44 14.73 -17.98
N GLU A 310 10.76 14.70 -19.28
CA GLU A 310 10.77 15.89 -20.14
C GLU A 310 9.40 16.59 -20.21
N ARG A 311 8.29 15.87 -19.99
CA ARG A 311 6.93 16.44 -20.00
C ARG A 311 6.47 16.93 -18.64
N LEU A 312 6.94 16.30 -17.56
CA LEU A 312 6.51 16.59 -16.20
C LEU A 312 7.43 17.58 -15.47
N GLY A 313 8.71 17.64 -15.86
CA GLY A 313 9.76 18.36 -15.14
C GLY A 313 10.21 17.63 -13.87
N CYS A 314 9.29 17.14 -13.04
CA CYS A 314 9.55 16.37 -11.83
C CYS A 314 8.64 15.14 -11.73
N SER A 315 9.17 14.02 -11.23
CA SER A 315 8.40 12.83 -10.89
C SER A 315 9.26 11.82 -10.13
N ALA A 316 9.13 11.82 -8.80
CA ALA A 316 9.79 10.88 -7.90
C ALA A 316 9.50 9.43 -8.30
N GLY A 317 8.25 9.08 -8.62
CA GLY A 317 7.89 7.73 -9.04
C GLY A 317 8.59 7.27 -10.33
N VAL A 318 8.79 8.16 -11.31
CA VAL A 318 9.51 7.82 -12.56
C VAL A 318 11.01 7.73 -12.33
N LYS A 319 11.59 8.64 -11.53
CA LYS A 319 13.01 8.59 -11.13
C LYS A 319 13.32 7.34 -10.31
N TYR A 320 12.40 6.92 -9.45
CA TYR A 320 12.47 5.66 -8.71
C TYR A 320 12.53 4.44 -9.64
N ASN A 321 11.69 4.41 -10.68
CA ASN A 321 11.76 3.34 -11.69
C ASN A 321 13.09 3.34 -12.45
N LEU A 322 13.67 4.51 -12.71
CA LEU A 322 14.97 4.66 -13.35
C LEU A 322 16.10 4.14 -12.43
N ALA A 323 16.06 4.45 -11.13
CA ALA A 323 16.97 3.90 -10.14
C ALA A 323 16.91 2.37 -10.11
N GLN A 324 15.71 1.78 -10.13
CA GLN A 324 15.55 0.32 -10.21
C GLN A 324 16.16 -0.30 -11.48
N VAL A 325 16.19 0.42 -12.60
CA VAL A 325 16.86 -0.05 -13.82
C VAL A 325 18.38 -0.10 -13.60
N PHE A 326 18.96 0.91 -12.96
CA PHE A 326 20.39 0.90 -12.63
C PHE A 326 20.74 -0.19 -11.62
N MET A 327 19.90 -0.39 -10.60
CA MET A 327 20.06 -1.50 -9.64
C MET A 327 20.04 -2.86 -10.35
N ALA A 328 19.10 -3.09 -11.27
CA ALA A 328 19.00 -4.33 -12.03
C ALA A 328 20.23 -4.58 -12.95
N ARG A 329 20.96 -3.52 -13.32
CA ARG A 329 22.22 -3.59 -14.08
C ARG A 329 23.45 -3.77 -13.17
N GLY A 330 23.29 -3.62 -11.86
CA GLY A 330 24.40 -3.61 -10.89
C GLY A 330 25.14 -2.27 -10.81
N ASP A 331 24.63 -1.21 -11.44
CA ASP A 331 25.22 0.13 -11.39
C ASP A 331 24.72 0.86 -10.13
N ARG A 332 25.32 0.52 -8.98
CA ARG A 332 24.90 1.01 -7.67
C ARG A 332 25.07 2.53 -7.50
N HIS A 333 26.12 3.12 -8.09
CA HIS A 333 26.35 4.56 -7.97
C HIS A 333 25.26 5.35 -8.70
N ARG A 334 24.95 5.02 -9.95
CA ARG A 334 23.85 5.70 -10.67
C ARG A 334 22.49 5.41 -10.06
N ALA A 335 22.29 4.23 -9.48
CA ALA A 335 21.08 3.93 -8.72
C ALA A 335 20.93 4.85 -7.50
N THR A 336 22.03 5.11 -6.79
CA THR A 336 22.09 5.99 -5.61
C THR A 336 21.73 7.43 -6.00
N GLU A 337 22.41 7.98 -7.01
CA GLU A 337 22.13 9.33 -7.56
C GLU A 337 20.66 9.47 -8.02
N ALA A 338 20.13 8.47 -8.73
CA ALA A 338 18.72 8.49 -9.14
C ALA A 338 17.74 8.42 -7.96
N MET A 339 18.12 7.79 -6.84
CA MET A 339 17.30 7.70 -5.63
C MET A 339 17.37 9.00 -4.81
N GLU A 340 18.53 9.65 -4.74
CA GLU A 340 18.68 11.00 -4.18
C GLU A 340 17.82 12.00 -4.95
N HIS A 341 17.85 11.96 -6.29
CA HIS A 341 16.97 12.78 -7.13
C HIS A 341 15.48 12.44 -6.96
N THR A 342 15.17 11.22 -6.58
CA THR A 342 13.81 10.80 -6.24
C THR A 342 13.35 11.46 -4.95
N LEU A 343 14.18 11.48 -3.92
CA LEU A 343 13.90 12.15 -2.64
C LEU A 343 13.91 13.68 -2.77
N SER A 344 14.70 14.24 -3.69
CA SER A 344 14.64 15.67 -4.01
C SER A 344 13.27 16.07 -4.60
N ASP A 345 12.67 15.20 -5.42
CA ASP A 345 11.31 15.42 -5.95
C ASP A 345 10.22 15.16 -4.89
N CYS A 346 10.45 14.24 -3.96
CA CYS A 346 9.50 13.86 -2.91
C CYS A 346 10.24 13.45 -1.64
N ALA A 347 10.42 14.40 -0.72
CA ALA A 347 11.25 14.23 0.47
C ALA A 347 10.77 13.11 1.38
N ASN A 348 9.46 12.85 1.40
CA ASN A 348 8.81 11.84 2.22
C ASN A 348 8.49 10.53 1.48
N TYR A 349 9.23 10.19 0.41
CA TYR A 349 8.96 8.99 -0.37
C TYR A 349 9.61 7.73 0.23
N ASP A 350 8.90 7.09 1.17
CA ASP A 350 9.38 5.93 1.95
C ASP A 350 10.03 4.81 1.10
N PRO A 351 9.46 4.41 -0.05
CA PRO A 351 10.06 3.39 -0.90
C PRO A 351 11.46 3.75 -1.40
N ALA A 352 11.71 5.03 -1.69
CA ALA A 352 13.01 5.50 -2.16
C ALA A 352 14.02 5.59 -1.01
N PHE A 353 13.61 6.13 0.14
CA PHE A 353 14.42 6.15 1.36
C PHE A 353 14.94 4.76 1.71
N GLU A 354 14.05 3.77 1.74
CA GLU A 354 14.40 2.42 2.16
C GLU A 354 15.40 1.74 1.21
N GLN A 355 15.32 2.04 -0.09
CA GLN A 355 16.28 1.54 -1.07
C GLN A 355 17.60 2.31 -1.04
N LEU A 356 17.58 3.64 -0.86
CA LEU A 356 18.79 4.46 -0.75
C LEU A 356 19.61 4.04 0.48
N ARG A 357 18.95 3.84 1.61
CA ARG A 357 19.52 3.32 2.85
C ARG A 357 20.29 2.00 2.63
N ARG A 358 19.69 1.09 1.85
CA ARG A 358 20.34 -0.19 1.47
C ARG A 358 21.54 0.04 0.54
N LEU A 359 21.44 0.97 -0.41
CA LEU A 359 22.52 1.29 -1.34
C LEU A 359 23.72 1.92 -0.62
N TYR A 360 23.51 2.89 0.27
CA TYR A 360 24.59 3.49 1.07
C TYR A 360 25.33 2.46 1.90
N ARG A 361 24.61 1.56 2.59
CA ARG A 361 25.24 0.43 3.32
C ARG A 361 26.06 -0.48 2.41
N GLN A 362 25.57 -0.79 1.21
CA GLN A 362 26.30 -1.63 0.25
C GLN A 362 27.54 -0.95 -0.33
N LEU A 363 27.55 0.38 -0.41
CA LEU A 363 28.66 1.18 -0.91
C LEU A 363 29.66 1.61 0.18
N GLY A 364 29.33 1.38 1.46
CA GLY A 364 30.15 1.83 2.59
C GLY A 364 30.07 3.34 2.86
N MET A 365 29.00 3.99 2.39
CA MET A 365 28.74 5.43 2.54
C MET A 365 28.05 5.70 3.89
N GLN A 366 28.80 5.55 4.98
CA GLN A 366 28.25 5.58 6.34
C GLN A 366 27.81 6.98 6.77
N ALA A 367 28.53 8.03 6.35
CA ALA A 367 28.20 9.40 6.70
C ALA A 367 26.87 9.83 6.06
N GLU A 368 26.67 9.50 4.79
CA GLU A 368 25.46 9.80 4.04
C GLU A 368 24.25 8.99 4.54
N LEU A 369 24.49 7.77 5.02
CA LEU A 369 23.48 6.95 5.69
C LEU A 369 23.01 7.59 7.00
N GLU A 370 23.94 8.03 7.85
CA GLU A 370 23.63 8.68 9.13
C GLU A 370 22.87 9.99 8.91
N GLU A 371 23.29 10.80 7.94
CA GLU A 371 22.59 12.02 7.56
C GLU A 371 21.16 11.73 7.09
N LEU A 372 20.99 10.73 6.21
CA LEU A 372 19.69 10.32 5.69
C LEU A 372 18.76 9.82 6.81
N GLU A 373 19.27 8.98 7.73
CA GLU A 373 18.51 8.45 8.87
C GLU A 373 18.18 9.53 9.90
N ALA A 374 19.07 10.49 10.14
CA ALA A 374 18.82 11.63 11.01
C ALA A 374 17.69 12.52 10.46
N ALA A 375 17.72 12.85 9.17
CA ALA A 375 16.67 13.64 8.53
C ALA A 375 15.28 12.98 8.61
N TRP A 376 15.23 11.66 8.50
CA TRP A 376 13.98 10.89 8.49
C TRP A 376 13.46 10.51 9.88
N SER A 377 14.34 10.26 10.85
CA SER A 377 13.94 9.93 12.22
C SER A 377 13.26 11.12 12.92
N ALA A 378 13.73 12.35 12.65
CA ALA A 378 13.11 13.58 13.14
C ALA A 378 11.64 13.72 12.70
N THR A 379 11.26 13.16 11.56
CA THR A 379 9.89 13.27 11.02
C THR A 379 8.96 12.16 11.51
N ARG A 380 9.50 10.96 11.74
CA ARG A 380 8.68 9.76 12.02
C ARG A 380 8.17 9.67 13.46
N GLY A 381 8.60 10.56 14.35
CA GLY A 381 8.08 10.69 15.72
C GLY A 381 7.72 9.33 16.32
N GLU A 382 8.70 8.42 16.39
CA GLU A 382 8.60 7.14 17.12
C GLU A 382 7.31 6.31 16.88
N THR A 383 6.85 6.16 15.62
CA THR A 383 5.96 5.03 15.27
C THR A 383 6.74 3.74 14.95
N SER A 384 8.05 3.71 15.20
CA SER A 384 8.84 2.49 15.31
C SER A 384 8.84 1.94 16.73
N THR A 385 7.67 1.81 17.37
CA THR A 385 7.46 0.59 18.16
C THR A 385 7.48 -0.55 17.14
N SER A 386 8.66 -1.12 16.96
CA SER A 386 8.83 -2.45 16.36
C SER A 386 7.95 -3.40 17.16
N VAL A 387 6.75 -3.66 16.66
CA VAL A 387 5.93 -4.82 17.02
C VAL A 387 6.43 -6.01 16.22
#